data_AF-A0A7G8E2E8-F1
#
_entry.id   AF-A0A7G8E2E8-F1
#
_cell.length_a   1.000
_cell.length_b   1.000
_cell.length_c   1.000
_cell.angle_alpha   90.00
_cell.angle_beta   90.00
_cell.angle_gamma   90.00
#
_symmetry.space_group_name_H-M   'P 1'
#
loop_
_entity.id
_entity.type
_entity.pdbx_description
1 polymer ?
#
loop_
_entity_poly.entity_id
_entity_poly.type
_entity_poly.pdbx_seq_one_letter_code
_entity_poly.pdbx_strand_id
1 'polypeptide(L)'
;MAFDVATTGSMSYLDVRDQLPSIDPENLSPQDVLTILLYLFQQQPGFVDRGHEVNNKETAWVNGFLFRLQNDASAERLSIEEVGSSVDKISALR
;
A
#
# COMPACT_ATOMS: atom_id res chain seq x y z
N MET A 1 -11.94 -7.25 15.68
CA MET A 1 -12.18 -5.96 15.01
C MET A 1 -11.99 -6.20 13.54
N ALA A 2 -13.06 -6.13 12.75
CA ALA A 2 -12.93 -6.09 11.30
C ALA A 2 -12.12 -4.84 10.97
N PHE A 3 -11.07 -4.98 10.16
CA PHE A 3 -10.49 -3.81 9.50
C PHE A 3 -11.64 -3.18 8.72
N ASP A 4 -11.99 -1.94 9.06
CA ASP A 4 -12.96 -1.18 8.28
C ASP A 4 -12.37 -1.09 6.87
N VAL A 5 -12.98 -1.80 5.91
CA VAL A 5 -12.58 -1.95 4.50
C VAL A 5 -12.67 -0.60 3.74
N ALA A 6 -12.85 0.51 4.45
CA ALA A 6 -12.56 1.85 3.96
C ALA A 6 -11.10 2.23 4.30
N THR A 7 -10.14 1.37 3.99
CA THR A 7 -8.73 1.78 4.03
C THR A 7 -8.48 2.68 2.81
N THR A 8 -8.85 3.95 2.93
CA THR A 8 -8.67 4.99 1.92
C THR A 8 -7.43 5.80 2.26
N GLY A 9 -6.27 5.22 2.00
CA GLY A 9 -4.99 5.93 1.98
C GLY A 9 -4.76 6.61 0.64
N SER A 10 -4.24 7.83 0.65
CA SER A 10 -3.83 8.51 -0.57
C SER A 10 -2.73 9.52 -0.28
N MET A 11 -1.89 9.77 -1.27
CA MET A 11 -0.72 10.64 -1.15
C MET A 11 -0.48 11.35 -2.49
N SER A 12 -0.07 12.61 -2.47
CA SER A 12 0.34 13.30 -3.71
C SER A 12 1.77 12.95 -4.10
N TYR A 13 2.16 13.17 -5.35
CA TYR A 13 3.55 12.99 -5.79
C TYR A 13 4.53 13.89 -5.02
N LEU A 14 4.09 15.08 -4.62
CA LEU A 14 4.88 15.98 -3.79
C LEU A 14 5.15 15.36 -2.42
N ASP A 15 4.13 14.81 -1.78
CA ASP A 15 4.28 14.13 -0.50
C ASP A 15 5.15 12.87 -0.62
N VAL A 16 5.05 12.12 -1.72
CA VAL A 16 5.95 10.97 -1.98
C VAL A 16 7.40 11.44 -2.05
N ARG A 17 7.68 12.51 -2.80
CA ARG A 17 9.04 13.03 -2.96
C ARG A 17 9.59 13.63 -1.66
N ASP A 18 8.72 14.17 -0.81
CA ASP A 18 9.08 14.75 0.49
C ASP A 18 9.34 13.68 1.55
N GLN A 19 8.45 12.69 1.65
CA GLN A 19 8.45 11.67 2.70
C GLN A 19 9.23 10.40 2.32
N LEU A 20 9.28 10.08 1.02
CA LEU A 20 9.93 8.90 0.45
C LEU A 20 10.86 9.34 -0.72
N PRO A 21 11.91 10.13 -0.44
CA PRO A 21 12.71 10.80 -1.47
C PRO A 21 13.46 9.85 -2.43
N SER A 22 13.59 8.56 -2.09
CA SER A 22 14.17 7.53 -2.95
C SER A 22 13.20 6.96 -3.98
N ILE A 23 11.91 7.27 -3.88
CA ILE A 23 10.87 6.73 -4.75
C ILE A 23 10.52 7.76 -5.83
N ASP A 24 10.53 7.32 -7.08
CA ASP A 24 10.01 8.09 -8.20
C ASP A 24 8.54 7.71 -8.45
N PRO A 25 7.56 8.57 -8.13
CA PRO A 25 6.14 8.26 -8.30
C PRO A 25 5.74 8.08 -9.78
N GLU A 26 6.54 8.58 -10.72
CA GLU A 26 6.31 8.42 -12.16
C GLU A 26 6.81 7.07 -12.69
N ASN A 27 7.72 6.40 -11.97
CA ASN A 27 8.33 5.14 -12.39
C ASN A 27 8.52 4.17 -11.21
N LEU A 28 7.39 3.68 -10.70
CA LEU A 28 7.37 2.78 -9.55
C LEU A 28 7.92 1.39 -9.88
N SER A 29 8.83 0.92 -9.03
CA SER A 29 9.18 -0.50 -8.96
C SER A 29 8.19 -1.27 -8.08
N PRO A 30 8.11 -2.61 -8.18
CA PRO A 30 7.29 -3.41 -7.28
C PRO A 30 7.61 -3.22 -5.80
N GLN A 31 8.88 -2.91 -5.47
CA GLN A 31 9.31 -2.62 -4.12
C GLN A 31 8.78 -1.25 -3.64
N ASP A 32 8.75 -0.26 -4.52
CA ASP A 32 8.26 1.08 -4.20
C ASP A 32 6.76 1.05 -3.89
N VAL A 33 5.99 0.26 -4.66
CA VAL A 33 4.55 0.03 -4.40
C VAL A 33 4.32 -0.47 -2.99
N LEU A 34 5.04 -1.53 -2.58
CA LEU A 34 4.94 -2.05 -1.23
C LEU A 34 5.34 -1.00 -0.19
N THR A 35 6.43 -0.27 -0.44
CA THR A 35 6.94 0.75 0.49
C THR A 35 5.92 1.88 0.70
N ILE A 36 5.30 2.37 -0.36
CA ILE A 36 4.24 3.39 -0.30
C ILE A 36 3.01 2.85 0.46
N LEU A 37 2.59 1.61 0.16
CA LEU A 37 1.47 0.99 0.87
C LEU A 37 1.74 0.92 2.38
N LEU A 38 2.89 0.38 2.78
CA LEU A 38 3.28 0.28 4.19
C LEU A 38 3.36 1.65 4.86
N TYR A 39 3.91 2.66 4.17
CA TYR A 39 3.95 4.02 4.68
C TYR A 39 2.53 4.55 4.99
N LEU A 40 1.60 4.42 4.04
CA LEU A 40 0.21 4.86 4.20
C LEU A 40 -0.49 4.14 5.34
N PHE A 41 -0.27 2.82 5.46
CA PHE A 41 -0.82 2.03 6.56
C PHE A 41 -0.24 2.42 7.92
N GLN A 42 1.05 2.72 8.01
CA GLN A 42 1.69 3.17 9.26
C GLN A 42 1.12 4.49 9.79
N GLN A 43 0.52 5.33 8.93
CA GLN A 43 -0.19 6.55 9.35
C GLN A 43 -1.56 6.25 9.99
N GLN A 44 -2.10 5.03 9.83
CA GLN A 44 -3.41 4.68 10.35
C GLN A 44 -3.34 4.25 11.82
N PRO A 45 -4.24 4.77 12.69
CA PRO A 45 -4.25 4.39 14.08
C PRO A 45 -4.59 2.91 14.25
N GLY A 46 -3.72 2.19 14.96
CA GLY A 46 -3.91 0.77 15.23
C GLY A 46 -3.46 -0.18 14.13
N PHE A 47 -2.84 0.32 13.05
CA PHE A 47 -2.17 -0.54 12.09
C PHE A 47 -0.99 -1.25 12.76
N VAL A 48 -0.94 -2.57 12.57
CA VAL A 48 0.18 -3.41 12.97
C VAL A 48 0.56 -4.25 11.76
N ASP A 49 1.79 -4.10 11.30
CA ASP A 49 2.35 -4.94 10.25
C ASP A 49 2.65 -6.33 10.82
N ARG A 50 1.90 -7.33 10.34
CA ARG A 50 2.04 -8.76 10.69
C ARG A 50 2.72 -9.57 9.59
N GLY A 51 2.97 -8.96 8.44
CA GLY A 51 3.56 -9.62 7.29
C GLY A 51 3.14 -8.96 5.98
N HIS A 52 4.11 -8.79 5.08
CA HIS A 52 3.90 -8.18 3.79
C HIS A 52 4.80 -8.80 2.72
N GLU A 53 4.36 -8.77 1.47
CA GLU A 53 5.09 -9.35 0.35
C GLU A 53 4.95 -8.47 -0.90
N VAL A 54 6.07 -8.31 -1.62
CA VAL A 54 6.08 -7.71 -2.96
C VAL A 54 5.30 -8.60 -3.92
N ASN A 55 4.49 -8.00 -4.80
CA ASN A 55 3.76 -8.72 -5.83
C ASN A 55 4.12 -8.23 -7.25
N ASN A 56 3.72 -7.00 -7.62
CA ASN A 56 4.03 -6.44 -8.94
C ASN A 56 4.05 -4.89 -8.91
N LYS A 57 4.08 -4.26 -10.10
CA LYS A 57 4.16 -2.80 -10.25
C LYS A 57 2.89 -2.02 -9.84
N GLU A 58 1.83 -2.72 -9.46
CA GLU A 58 0.55 -2.09 -9.11
C GLU A 58 0.00 -2.60 -7.78
N THR A 59 0.48 -3.74 -7.27
CA THR A 59 -0.11 -4.40 -6.11
C THR A 59 0.97 -4.96 -5.17
N ALA A 60 0.61 -5.08 -3.89
CA ALA A 60 1.40 -5.79 -2.88
C ALA A 60 0.49 -6.43 -1.82
N TRP A 61 1.00 -7.45 -1.14
CA TRP A 61 0.31 -8.08 -0.01
C TRP A 61 0.69 -7.41 1.29
N VAL A 62 -0.30 -7.08 2.12
CA VAL A 62 -0.11 -6.57 3.48
C VAL A 62 -1.13 -7.26 4.38
N ASN A 63 -0.66 -7.87 5.48
CA ASN A 63 -1.48 -8.60 6.44
C ASN A 63 -2.41 -9.65 5.80
N GLY A 64 -1.99 -10.27 4.69
CA GLY A 64 -2.76 -11.28 3.97
C GLY A 64 -3.89 -10.71 3.08
N PHE A 65 -3.99 -9.39 2.97
CA PHE A 65 -4.84 -8.67 2.03
C PHE A 65 -4.00 -8.18 0.84
N LEU A 66 -4.60 -8.18 -0.35
CA LEU A 66 -4.00 -7.68 -1.58
C LEU A 66 -4.49 -6.26 -1.81
N PHE A 67 -3.54 -5.33 -1.82
CA PHE A 67 -3.82 -3.92 -2.10
C PHE A 67 -3.26 -3.52 -3.45
N ARG A 68 -4.03 -2.71 -4.18
CA ARG A 68 -3.61 -2.02 -5.39
C ARG A 68 -3.28 -0.58 -5.06
N LEU A 69 -2.11 -0.12 -5.51
CA LEU A 69 -1.76 1.28 -5.56
C LEU A 69 -2.20 1.85 -6.91
N GLN A 70 -3.28 2.60 -6.90
CA GLN A 70 -3.77 3.32 -8.06
C GLN A 70 -2.92 4.57 -8.26
N ASN A 71 -2.43 4.77 -9.48
CA ASN A 71 -1.68 5.95 -9.85
C ASN A 71 -2.50 6.82 -10.82
N ASP A 72 -3.03 7.94 -10.32
CA ASP A 72 -3.61 8.99 -11.15
C ASP A 72 -2.52 10.00 -11.49
N ALA A 73 -1.83 9.76 -12.61
CA ALA A 73 -0.79 10.65 -13.11
C ALA A 73 -1.33 12.04 -13.53
N SER A 74 -2.63 12.15 -13.88
CA SER A 74 -3.21 13.45 -14.27
C SER A 74 -3.47 14.34 -13.05
N ALA A 75 -3.81 13.72 -11.92
CA ALA A 75 -3.97 14.39 -10.63
C ALA A 75 -2.70 14.35 -9.76
N GLU A 76 -1.61 13.77 -10.26
CA GLU A 76 -0.35 13.53 -9.54
C GLU A 76 -0.59 12.91 -8.14
N ARG A 77 -1.45 11.90 -8.09
CA ARG A 77 -1.96 11.34 -6.84
C ARG A 77 -1.95 9.82 -6.87
N LEU A 78 -1.49 9.24 -5.76
CA LEU A 78 -1.55 7.83 -5.48
C LEU A 78 -2.68 7.55 -4.49
N SER A 79 -3.45 6.50 -4.72
CA SER A 79 -4.48 6.02 -3.79
C SER A 79 -4.43 4.51 -3.65
N ILE A 80 -4.92 3.99 -2.53
CA ILE A 80 -4.92 2.56 -2.26
C ILE A 80 -6.34 2.00 -2.35
N GLU A 81 -6.43 0.79 -2.87
CA GLU A 81 -7.66 0.03 -3.02
C GLU A 81 -7.40 -1.41 -2.54
N GLU A 82 -8.25 -1.94 -1.66
CA GLU A 82 -8.26 -3.38 -1.39
C GLU A 82 -8.90 -4.11 -2.57
N VAL A 83 -8.17 -5.05 -3.16
CA VAL A 83 -8.66 -5.80 -4.34
C VAL A 83 -8.85 -7.29 -4.04
N GLY A 84 -8.49 -7.75 -2.84
CA GLY A 84 -8.76 -9.11 -2.41
C GLY A 84 -8.07 -9.50 -1.11
N SER A 85 -8.23 -10.76 -0.71
CA SER A 85 -7.60 -11.34 0.46
C SER A 85 -7.28 -12.81 0.24
N SER A 86 -6.33 -13.35 1.01
CA SER A 86 -5.97 -14.77 1.00
C SER A 86 -6.07 -15.34 2.40
N VAL A 87 -6.96 -16.31 2.58
CA VAL A 87 -7.13 -17.02 3.85
C VAL A 87 -5.84 -17.73 4.26
N ASP A 88 -5.12 -18.34 3.31
CA ASP A 88 -3.84 -19.00 3.59
C ASP A 88 -2.80 -18.03 4.13
N LYS A 89 -2.68 -16.85 3.50
CA LYS A 89 -1.75 -15.80 3.96
C LYS A 89 -2.16 -15.28 5.33
N ILE A 90 -3.44 -15.00 5.55
CA ILE A 90 -3.95 -14.54 6.86
C ILE A 90 -3.67 -15.59 7.94
N SER A 91 -3.87 -16.87 7.64
CA SER A 91 -3.63 -17.97 8.58
C SER A 91 -2.15 -18.16 8.92
N ALA A 92 -1.24 -17.69 8.06
CA ALA A 92 0.20 -17.71 8.30
C ALA A 92 0.70 -16.57 9.19
N LEU A 93 -0.12 -15.52 9.40
CA LEU A 93 0.18 -14.41 10.31
C LEU A 93 -0.09 -14.89 11.74
N ARG A 94 0.97 -15.04 12.54
CA ARG A 94 0.87 -15.49 13.94
C ARG A 94 0.90 -14.32 14.91
#